data_AF-U9U374-F1
#
_entry.id   AF-U9U374-F1
#
_cell.length_a   1.000
_cell.length_b   1.000
_cell.length_c   1.000
_cell.angle_alpha   90.00
_cell.angle_beta   90.00
_cell.angle_gamma   90.00
#
_symmetry.space_group_name_H-M   'P 1'
#
loop_
_entity.id
_entity.type
_entity.pdbx_description
1 polymer ?
#
loop_
_entity_poly.entity_id
_entity_poly.type
_entity_poly.pdbx_seq_one_letter_code
_entity_poly.pdbx_strand_id
1 'polypeptide(L)'
;MEQTNSKTQNENNEGKQQQNQGNNKGNSLDALLKKRNRPTKKEKKELKKQQGKVEQPKPQEIQYEPVLKEMITLPNVIEETNGITIMTYNLLAQSLCKRELFPNCGDALKWKNRRPRLIKEIFYYLPDIGCFQEMDDNNYNDTFKPEFEKSGYDTLFYKGDNTKQHGCCIAWKKSKFTKLKESTFDFDKIGVPTMITNCIGIIVALGILNIKENKGVVICTTHLYWRPESMYERTRQCLILYQNLLRVKEEFNFPAFLAGGKF
;
A
#
# COMPACT_ATOMS: atom_id res chain seq x y z
N MET A 1 -57.69 17.15 -29.17
CA MET A 1 -57.82 16.40 -30.44
C MET A 1 -56.83 15.24 -30.36
N GLU A 2 -57.06 14.21 -29.54
CA GLU A 2 -58.19 13.26 -29.50
C GLU A 2 -58.15 12.24 -30.66
N GLN A 3 -58.40 10.96 -30.28
CA GLN A 3 -58.59 9.72 -31.05
C GLN A 3 -57.29 8.92 -31.30
N THR A 4 -56.97 7.76 -30.68
CA THR A 4 -57.67 6.51 -30.25
C THR A 4 -58.46 5.78 -31.33
N ASN A 5 -58.00 4.57 -31.69
CA ASN A 5 -58.72 3.28 -31.86
C ASN A 5 -57.92 2.36 -32.82
N SER A 6 -57.99 1.02 -32.80
CA SER A 6 -58.73 0.03 -32.01
C SER A 6 -58.21 -1.39 -32.36
N LYS A 7 -58.48 -2.32 -31.45
CA LYS A 7 -58.29 -3.79 -31.51
C LYS A 7 -59.13 -4.50 -32.59
N THR A 8 -58.65 -5.68 -33.01
CA THR A 8 -59.39 -6.97 -33.22
C THR A 8 -58.31 -8.06 -33.42
N GLN A 9 -58.13 -9.15 -32.67
CA GLN A 9 -58.98 -10.26 -32.17
C GLN A 9 -59.69 -11.10 -33.25
N ASN A 10 -59.27 -12.38 -33.33
CA ASN A 10 -59.97 -13.63 -33.69
C ASN A 10 -58.98 -14.76 -33.27
N GLU A 11 -59.19 -15.64 -32.26
CA GLU A 11 -60.25 -16.64 -32.04
C GLU A 11 -60.49 -17.53 -33.28
N ASN A 12 -60.64 -18.87 -33.23
CA ASN A 12 -60.69 -19.88 -32.18
C ASN A 12 -60.71 -21.27 -32.86
N ASN A 13 -60.73 -22.32 -32.01
CA ASN A 13 -61.19 -23.71 -32.22
C ASN A 13 -60.12 -24.80 -32.40
N GLU A 14 -60.23 -26.00 -31.81
CA GLU A 14 -60.88 -26.63 -30.63
C GLU A 14 -60.98 -28.13 -30.97
N GLY A 15 -60.88 -29.02 -29.97
CA GLY A 15 -61.38 -30.42 -30.03
C GLY A 15 -60.30 -31.50 -29.89
N LYS A 16 -60.05 -32.06 -28.68
CA LYS A 16 -60.66 -33.29 -28.08
C LYS A 16 -60.17 -34.59 -28.79
N GLN A 17 -59.79 -35.71 -28.17
CA GLN A 17 -60.09 -36.29 -26.86
C GLN A 17 -59.12 -37.48 -26.55
N GLN A 18 -59.14 -37.93 -25.30
CA GLN A 18 -58.29 -38.93 -24.63
C GLN A 18 -58.56 -40.40 -25.00
N GLN A 19 -57.57 -41.28 -24.72
CA GLN A 19 -57.61 -42.56 -23.96
C GLN A 19 -56.44 -43.47 -24.40
N ASN A 20 -55.86 -44.42 -23.66
CA ASN A 20 -55.49 -44.69 -22.25
C ASN A 20 -54.72 -46.05 -22.30
N GLN A 21 -53.94 -46.40 -21.26
CA GLN A 21 -53.27 -47.71 -21.01
C GLN A 21 -51.97 -47.99 -21.81
N GLY A 22 -50.86 -48.52 -21.28
CA GLY A 22 -50.47 -49.01 -19.95
C GLY A 22 -49.25 -49.95 -20.09
N ASN A 23 -48.31 -49.90 -19.12
CA ASN A 23 -47.17 -50.82 -18.84
C ASN A 23 -46.01 -50.88 -19.87
N ASN A 24 -44.72 -51.07 -19.54
CA ASN A 24 -44.02 -51.37 -18.29
C ASN A 24 -42.50 -51.10 -18.44
N LYS A 25 -41.86 -50.63 -17.36
CA LYS A 25 -40.48 -50.87 -16.89
C LYS A 25 -39.26 -50.55 -17.76
N GLY A 26 -38.59 -49.45 -17.38
CA GLY A 26 -37.14 -49.30 -17.36
C GLY A 26 -36.72 -48.58 -16.08
N ASN A 27 -36.52 -49.34 -14.99
CA ASN A 27 -36.06 -48.84 -13.70
C ASN A 27 -34.65 -48.22 -13.85
N SER A 28 -34.51 -46.92 -13.64
CA SER A 28 -33.22 -46.31 -13.34
C SER A 28 -32.88 -46.59 -11.88
N LEU A 29 -31.89 -47.47 -11.66
CA LEU A 29 -31.34 -47.79 -10.34
C LEU A 29 -30.63 -46.60 -9.65
N ASP A 30 -30.47 -45.46 -10.34
CA ASP A 30 -29.70 -44.32 -9.84
C ASP A 30 -30.54 -43.27 -9.07
N ALA A 31 -31.87 -43.31 -9.19
CA ALA A 31 -32.72 -42.27 -8.59
C ALA A 31 -33.16 -42.58 -7.14
N LEU A 32 -32.96 -43.80 -6.63
CA LEU A 32 -33.42 -44.22 -5.30
C LEU A 32 -32.31 -44.36 -4.23
N LEU A 33 -31.05 -44.08 -4.56
CA LEU A 33 -29.92 -44.18 -3.61
C LEU A 33 -29.43 -42.84 -3.01
N LYS A 34 -30.01 -41.69 -3.38
CA LYS A 34 -29.56 -40.36 -2.88
C LYS A 34 -30.43 -39.73 -1.80
N LYS A 35 -31.23 -40.52 -1.08
CA LYS A 35 -31.80 -40.13 0.22
C LYS A 35 -31.16 -40.99 1.32
N ARG A 36 -29.96 -40.63 1.79
CA ARG A 36 -29.43 -41.13 3.07
C ARG A 36 -28.44 -40.13 3.69
N ASN A 37 -28.92 -39.55 4.79
CA ASN A 37 -28.23 -38.94 5.93
C ASN A 37 -27.17 -37.85 5.66
N ARG A 38 -27.62 -36.59 5.68
CA ARG A 38 -26.73 -35.48 6.10
C ARG A 38 -26.58 -35.57 7.62
N PRO A 39 -25.35 -35.70 8.17
CA PRO A 39 -25.16 -35.81 9.60
C PRO A 39 -25.60 -34.53 10.29
N THR A 40 -26.35 -34.70 11.38
CA THR A 40 -26.81 -33.61 12.23
C THR A 40 -25.62 -32.90 12.89
N LYS A 41 -25.83 -31.67 13.36
CA LYS A 41 -24.78 -30.88 14.04
C LYS A 41 -24.14 -31.61 15.23
N LYS A 42 -24.85 -32.57 15.85
CA LYS A 42 -24.33 -33.42 16.93
C LYS A 42 -23.40 -34.52 16.41
N GLU A 43 -23.78 -35.24 15.36
CA GLU A 43 -22.95 -36.30 14.75
C GLU A 43 -21.65 -35.73 14.15
N LYS A 44 -21.68 -34.53 13.55
CA LYS A 44 -20.46 -33.84 13.10
C LYS A 44 -19.52 -33.43 14.26
N LYS A 45 -20.08 -33.21 15.45
CA LYS A 45 -19.33 -32.84 16.67
C LYS A 45 -18.72 -34.07 17.32
N GLU A 46 -19.40 -35.22 17.25
CA GLU A 46 -18.92 -36.52 17.72
C GLU A 46 -17.86 -37.12 16.79
N LEU A 47 -18.01 -37.00 15.47
CA LEU A 47 -16.98 -37.37 14.49
C LEU A 47 -15.69 -36.55 14.66
N LYS A 48 -15.81 -35.25 15.02
CA LYS A 48 -14.67 -34.39 15.41
C LYS A 48 -14.08 -34.70 16.79
N LYS A 49 -14.80 -35.45 17.63
CA LYS A 49 -14.34 -35.90 18.96
C LYS A 49 -13.62 -37.25 18.88
N GLN A 50 -14.01 -38.10 17.93
CA GLN A 50 -13.43 -39.43 17.68
C GLN A 50 -12.19 -39.38 16.77
N GLN A 51 -12.11 -38.41 15.85
CA GLN A 51 -10.84 -38.00 15.27
C GLN A 51 -10.09 -37.25 16.36
N GLY A 52 -9.16 -37.94 17.03
CA GLY A 52 -8.29 -37.33 18.05
C GLY A 52 -7.77 -35.99 17.55
N LYS A 53 -7.62 -35.02 18.46
CA LYS A 53 -7.00 -33.73 18.15
C LYS A 53 -5.66 -34.02 17.49
N VAL A 54 -5.59 -33.96 16.17
CA VAL A 54 -4.35 -33.71 15.46
C VAL A 54 -4.00 -32.31 15.95
N GLU A 55 -3.05 -32.22 16.87
CA GLU A 55 -2.40 -30.94 17.16
C GLU A 55 -1.89 -30.44 15.83
N GLN A 56 -2.62 -29.50 15.23
CA GLN A 56 -2.01 -28.65 14.24
C GLN A 56 -0.79 -28.06 14.94
N PRO A 57 0.42 -28.18 14.36
CA PRO A 57 1.57 -27.52 14.95
C PRO A 57 1.14 -26.07 15.17
N LYS A 58 1.23 -25.60 16.44
CA LYS A 58 1.02 -24.19 16.74
C LYS A 58 1.81 -23.42 15.67
N PRO A 59 1.21 -22.43 14.97
CA PRO A 59 1.96 -21.64 14.02
C PRO A 59 3.23 -21.22 14.72
N GLN A 60 4.39 -21.66 14.21
CA GLN A 60 5.67 -21.28 14.77
C GLN A 60 5.62 -19.76 14.92
N GLU A 61 5.77 -19.31 16.16
CA GLU A 61 5.73 -17.89 16.47
C GLU A 61 6.88 -17.27 15.68
N ILE A 62 6.54 -16.61 14.58
CA ILE A 62 7.51 -16.09 13.65
C ILE A 62 8.36 -15.11 14.46
N GLN A 63 9.65 -15.39 14.67
CA GLN A 63 10.52 -14.44 15.35
C GLN A 63 10.46 -13.11 14.59
N TYR A 64 10.00 -12.09 15.31
CA TYR A 64 9.71 -10.77 14.75
C TYR A 64 10.93 -9.85 14.73
N GLU A 65 12.09 -10.33 15.19
CA GLU A 65 13.31 -9.54 15.24
C GLU A 65 13.81 -9.25 13.82
N PRO A 66 13.80 -7.98 13.37
CA PRO A 66 14.45 -7.62 12.12
C PRO A 66 15.95 -7.89 12.24
N VAL A 67 16.59 -8.28 11.14
CA VAL A 67 18.06 -8.33 11.07
C VAL A 67 18.54 -6.90 10.94
N LEU A 68 18.82 -6.28 12.08
CA LEU A 68 19.30 -4.91 12.18
C LEU A 68 20.76 -4.87 11.71
N LYS A 69 21.09 -3.86 10.91
CA LYS A 69 22.44 -3.69 10.36
C LYS A 69 23.23 -2.76 11.24
N GLU A 70 24.50 -3.09 11.43
CA GLU A 70 25.45 -2.21 12.08
C GLU A 70 25.75 -1.01 11.16
N MET A 71 25.83 0.17 11.76
CA MET A 71 26.24 1.39 11.06
C MET A 71 27.75 1.38 10.87
N ILE A 72 28.20 1.63 9.63
CA ILE A 72 29.63 1.66 9.30
C ILE A 72 30.08 3.12 9.30
N THR A 73 31.13 3.42 10.08
CA THR A 73 31.79 4.72 10.03
C THR A 73 32.65 4.81 8.77
N LEU A 74 32.44 5.84 7.97
CA LEU A 74 33.23 6.08 6.77
C LEU A 74 34.64 6.58 7.15
N PRO A 75 35.69 6.15 6.42
CA PRO A 75 37.05 6.64 6.67
C PRO A 75 37.13 8.14 6.40
N ASN A 76 37.89 8.86 7.22
CA ASN A 76 38.14 10.30 7.10
C ASN A 76 36.93 11.23 7.33
N VAL A 77 35.87 10.75 7.98
CA VAL A 77 34.76 11.60 8.44
C VAL A 77 34.95 11.91 9.91
N ILE A 78 35.07 13.21 10.24
CA ILE A 78 35.00 13.68 11.63
C ILE A 78 33.52 13.74 11.99
N GLU A 79 33.07 12.93 12.93
CA GLU A 79 31.70 13.00 13.43
C GLU A 79 31.49 14.34 14.14
N GLU A 80 30.78 15.26 13.48
CA GLU A 80 30.37 16.50 14.11
C GLU A 80 29.24 16.24 15.11
N THR A 81 29.29 16.94 16.25
CA THR A 81 28.32 16.80 17.35
C THR A 81 26.89 17.22 16.97
N ASN A 82 26.71 17.92 15.84
CA ASN A 82 25.43 18.41 15.33
C ASN A 82 25.01 17.77 13.99
N GLY A 83 25.45 16.54 13.70
CA GLY A 83 25.03 15.80 12.51
C GLY A 83 23.51 15.60 12.41
N ILE A 84 23.01 15.50 11.18
CA ILE A 84 21.62 15.17 10.86
C ILE A 84 21.59 13.78 10.23
N THR A 85 20.75 12.89 10.77
CA THR A 85 20.54 11.56 10.17
C THR A 85 19.31 11.53 9.28
N ILE A 86 19.48 11.05 8.05
CA ILE A 86 18.41 10.93 7.06
C ILE A 86 18.26 9.45 6.68
N MET A 87 17.05 8.91 6.86
CA MET A 87 16.68 7.57 6.39
C MET A 87 15.87 7.68 5.10
N THR A 88 16.14 6.81 4.13
CA THR A 88 15.24 6.59 2.98
C THR A 88 14.82 5.13 2.94
N TYR A 89 13.52 4.86 2.87
CA TYR A 89 13.02 3.49 2.92
C TYR A 89 11.71 3.30 2.14
N ASN A 90 11.74 2.41 1.14
CA ASN A 90 10.54 1.95 0.46
C ASN A 90 9.88 0.84 1.30
N LEU A 91 8.66 1.09 1.76
CA LEU A 91 7.94 0.24 2.73
C LEU A 91 7.20 -0.93 2.10
N LEU A 92 7.14 -1.00 0.76
CA LEU A 92 6.33 -1.93 0.00
C LEU A 92 4.85 -1.90 0.41
N ALA A 93 4.05 -1.10 -0.28
CA ALA A 93 2.64 -0.95 0.04
C ALA A 93 1.94 -2.32 0.00
N GLN A 94 1.04 -2.59 0.95
CA GLN A 94 0.27 -3.82 0.99
C GLN A 94 -0.57 -4.01 -0.28
N SER A 95 -1.05 -2.92 -0.86
CA SER A 95 -1.72 -2.89 -2.17
C SER A 95 -0.83 -3.35 -3.33
N LEU A 96 0.49 -3.31 -3.19
CA LEU A 96 1.49 -3.71 -4.19
C LEU A 96 2.04 -5.13 -3.97
N CYS A 97 1.78 -5.75 -2.81
CA CYS A 97 2.16 -7.13 -2.50
C CYS A 97 1.33 -8.15 -3.30
N LYS A 98 1.67 -8.34 -4.58
CA LYS A 98 1.10 -9.38 -5.45
C LYS A 98 1.80 -10.72 -5.23
N ARG A 99 1.03 -11.80 -5.08
CA ARG A 99 1.60 -13.14 -4.79
C ARG A 99 2.51 -13.64 -5.92
N GLU A 100 2.21 -13.23 -7.14
CA GLU A 100 2.98 -13.58 -8.35
C GLU A 100 4.39 -12.97 -8.32
N LEU A 101 4.54 -11.80 -7.69
CA LEU A 101 5.84 -11.13 -7.53
C LEU A 101 6.66 -11.72 -6.37
N PHE A 102 6.02 -12.42 -5.44
CA PHE A 102 6.61 -12.91 -4.20
C PHE A 102 6.16 -14.35 -3.87
N PRO A 103 6.41 -15.33 -4.77
CA PRO A 103 5.81 -16.66 -4.69
C PRO A 103 6.20 -17.43 -3.42
N ASN A 104 7.40 -17.18 -2.90
CA ASN A 104 7.97 -17.92 -1.78
C ASN A 104 7.76 -17.23 -0.42
N CYS A 105 7.15 -16.05 -0.38
CA CYS A 105 7.06 -15.25 0.85
C CYS A 105 5.84 -15.60 1.72
N GLY A 106 4.86 -16.32 1.18
CA GLY A 106 3.71 -16.84 1.92
C GLY A 106 3.05 -15.81 2.85
N ASP A 107 2.91 -16.17 4.12
CA ASP A 107 2.29 -15.31 5.13
C ASP A 107 3.16 -14.12 5.56
N ALA A 108 4.47 -14.12 5.26
CA ALA A 108 5.35 -13.01 5.61
C ALA A 108 4.96 -11.70 4.92
N LEU A 109 4.23 -11.76 3.78
CA LEU A 109 3.74 -10.57 3.07
C LEU A 109 2.54 -9.89 3.74
N LYS A 110 1.83 -10.59 4.64
CA LYS A 110 0.63 -10.05 5.28
C LYS A 110 1.01 -8.85 6.15
N TRP A 111 0.25 -7.75 6.04
CA TRP A 111 0.48 -6.52 6.80
C TRP A 111 0.66 -6.77 8.30
N LYS A 112 -0.18 -7.62 8.91
CA LYS A 112 -0.05 -8.01 10.33
C LYS A 112 1.34 -8.51 10.73
N ASN A 113 2.04 -9.17 9.80
CA ASN A 113 3.36 -9.76 10.03
C ASN A 113 4.49 -8.78 9.66
N ARG A 114 4.27 -7.91 8.66
CA ARG A 114 5.25 -6.89 8.23
C ARG A 114 5.28 -5.68 9.15
N ARG A 115 4.13 -5.20 9.60
CA ARG A 115 3.98 -3.97 10.38
C ARG A 115 4.92 -3.90 11.59
N PRO A 116 4.99 -4.92 12.48
CA PRO A 116 5.86 -4.83 13.67
C PRO A 116 7.34 -4.68 13.30
N ARG A 117 7.78 -5.32 12.21
CA ARG A 117 9.16 -5.27 11.72
C ARG A 117 9.50 -3.90 11.14
N LEU A 118 8.62 -3.35 10.30
CA LEU A 118 8.81 -2.04 9.70
C LEU A 118 8.92 -0.94 10.77
N ILE A 119 7.99 -0.95 11.74
CA ILE A 119 8.00 0.01 12.86
C ILE A 119 9.28 -0.15 13.69
N LYS A 120 9.65 -1.39 14.04
CA LYS A 120 10.86 -1.66 14.80
C LYS A 120 12.13 -1.22 14.06
N GLU A 121 12.22 -1.45 12.76
CA GLU A 121 13.37 -1.06 11.95
C GLU A 121 13.52 0.47 11.88
N ILE A 122 12.42 1.20 11.62
CA ILE A 122 12.44 2.67 11.56
C ILE A 122 12.91 3.27 12.89
N PHE A 123 12.32 2.83 14.00
CA PHE A 123 12.62 3.41 15.32
C PHE A 123 13.88 2.87 15.97
N TYR A 124 14.42 1.75 15.48
CA TYR A 124 15.76 1.29 15.90
C TYR A 124 16.84 2.28 15.47
N TYR A 125 16.83 2.71 14.20
CA TYR A 125 17.80 3.71 13.70
C TYR A 125 17.47 5.14 14.15
N LEU A 126 16.22 5.40 14.54
CA LEU A 126 15.72 6.67 15.07
C LEU A 126 16.22 7.90 14.28
N PRO A 127 16.00 7.93 12.95
CA PRO A 127 16.55 8.97 12.08
C PRO A 127 15.99 10.35 12.45
N ASP A 128 16.75 11.41 12.30
CA ASP A 128 16.24 12.77 12.50
C ASP A 128 15.17 13.13 11.46
N ILE A 129 15.33 12.61 10.24
CA ILE A 129 14.41 12.76 9.11
C ILE A 129 14.25 11.42 8.40
N GLY A 130 13.00 10.97 8.18
CA GLY A 130 12.68 9.75 7.44
C GLY A 130 11.93 10.05 6.15
N CYS A 131 12.41 9.50 5.03
CA CYS A 131 11.80 9.61 3.70
C CYS A 131 11.27 8.24 3.27
N PHE A 132 9.95 8.08 3.26
CA PHE A 132 9.30 6.80 3.03
C PHE A 132 8.56 6.77 1.71
N GLN A 133 8.76 5.71 0.93
CA GLN A 133 8.04 5.46 -0.32
C GLN A 133 7.11 4.26 -0.16
N GLU A 134 6.08 4.19 -1.02
CA GLU A 134 5.06 3.14 -0.99
C GLU A 134 4.38 2.99 0.40
N MET A 135 4.15 4.09 1.08
CA MET A 135 3.37 4.08 2.32
C MET A 135 1.88 3.98 1.98
N ASP A 136 1.19 2.93 2.41
CA ASP A 136 -0.26 2.83 2.20
C ASP A 136 -1.00 3.94 2.95
N ASP A 137 -2.04 4.49 2.32
CA ASP A 137 -2.89 5.55 2.85
C ASP A 137 -3.64 5.13 4.12
N ASN A 138 -4.25 3.93 4.09
CA ASN A 138 -4.94 3.39 5.27
C ASN A 138 -3.96 3.17 6.44
N ASN A 139 -2.79 2.59 6.15
CA ASN A 139 -1.79 2.31 7.18
C ASN A 139 -1.11 3.58 7.69
N TYR A 140 -1.06 4.66 6.90
CA TYR A 140 -0.54 5.95 7.33
C TYR A 140 -1.37 6.48 8.50
N ASN A 141 -2.69 6.59 8.33
CA ASN A 141 -3.58 7.13 9.36
C ASN A 141 -3.71 6.18 10.56
N ASP A 142 -3.84 4.87 10.31
CA ASP A 142 -4.12 3.88 11.37
C ASP A 142 -2.88 3.45 12.17
N THR A 143 -1.67 3.60 11.63
CA THR A 143 -0.45 3.08 12.24
C THR A 143 0.71 4.07 12.19
N PHE A 144 1.18 4.46 11.01
CA PHE A 144 2.46 5.19 10.93
C PHE A 144 2.39 6.55 11.61
N LYS A 145 1.35 7.35 11.34
CA LYS A 145 1.20 8.67 11.92
C LYS A 145 1.14 8.62 13.47
N PRO A 146 0.28 7.79 14.10
CA PRO A 146 0.30 7.63 15.56
C PRO A 146 1.66 7.20 16.14
N GLU A 147 2.36 6.25 15.49
CA GLU A 147 3.67 5.78 15.97
C GLU A 147 4.76 6.85 15.83
N PHE A 148 4.73 7.64 14.74
CA PHE A 148 5.61 8.79 14.55
C PHE A 148 5.33 9.89 15.56
N GLU A 149 4.06 10.25 15.78
CA GLU A 149 3.66 11.28 16.75
C GLU A 149 4.07 10.89 18.18
N LYS A 150 3.83 9.64 18.56
CA LYS A 150 4.26 9.06 19.85
C LYS A 150 5.78 9.13 20.03
N SER A 151 6.54 8.99 18.95
CA SER A 151 8.00 9.05 18.94
C SER A 151 8.55 10.47 18.77
N GLY A 152 7.70 11.50 18.79
CA GLY A 152 8.11 12.91 18.73
C GLY A 152 8.34 13.46 17.32
N TYR A 153 7.79 12.83 16.29
CA TYR A 153 7.88 13.27 14.90
C TYR A 153 6.62 14.02 14.46
N ASP A 154 6.80 14.89 13.47
CA ASP A 154 5.72 15.33 12.58
C ASP A 154 5.93 14.68 11.21
N THR A 155 4.86 14.62 10.43
CA THR A 155 4.84 13.92 9.14
C THR A 155 4.09 14.72 8.07
N LEU A 156 4.55 14.60 6.82
CA LEU A 156 3.85 15.03 5.62
C LEU A 156 3.71 13.83 4.69
N PHE A 157 2.47 13.38 4.50
CA PHE A 157 2.13 12.31 3.56
C PHE A 157 1.41 12.89 2.34
N TYR A 158 1.78 12.40 1.16
CA TYR A 158 1.11 12.74 -0.09
C TYR A 158 1.09 11.56 -1.05
N LYS A 159 -0.08 11.30 -1.64
CA LYS A 159 -0.32 10.19 -2.57
C LYS A 159 -0.76 10.62 -3.98
N GLY A 160 -0.83 11.93 -4.22
CA GLY A 160 -1.39 12.48 -5.46
C GLY A 160 -2.90 12.28 -5.53
N ASP A 161 -3.40 12.02 -6.73
CA ASP A 161 -4.82 11.81 -6.99
C ASP A 161 -5.42 10.65 -6.17
N ASN A 162 -6.70 10.77 -5.80
CA ASN A 162 -7.42 9.86 -4.89
C ASN A 162 -7.56 8.40 -5.38
N THR A 163 -7.05 8.06 -6.56
CA THR A 163 -7.10 6.71 -7.13
C THR A 163 -6.00 5.80 -6.57
N LYS A 164 -4.87 6.37 -6.13
CA LYS A 164 -3.78 5.60 -5.51
C LYS A 164 -4.06 5.28 -4.05
N GLN A 165 -3.66 4.08 -3.66
CA GLN A 165 -3.76 3.58 -2.28
C GLN A 165 -2.46 3.76 -1.48
N HIS A 166 -1.41 4.30 -2.10
CA HIS A 166 -0.12 4.52 -1.46
C HIS A 166 0.53 5.79 -1.98
N GLY A 167 1.44 6.35 -1.18
CA GLY A 167 2.13 7.60 -1.47
C GLY A 167 3.56 7.62 -0.94
N CYS A 168 4.09 8.83 -0.79
CA CYS A 168 5.33 9.07 -0.07
C CYS A 168 5.04 9.83 1.23
N CYS A 169 5.95 9.70 2.20
CA CYS A 169 5.89 10.42 3.46
C CYS A 169 7.27 10.97 3.82
N ILE A 170 7.32 12.18 4.34
CA ILE A 170 8.50 12.72 5.03
C ILE A 170 8.14 12.87 6.51
N ALA A 171 8.94 12.29 7.40
CA ALA A 171 8.83 12.44 8.85
C ALA A 171 10.05 13.20 9.39
N TRP A 172 9.89 14.06 10.38
CA TRP A 172 11.00 14.78 11.02
C TRP A 172 10.78 14.95 12.52
N LYS A 173 11.86 14.94 13.30
CA LYS A 173 11.79 15.16 14.76
C LYS A 173 11.38 16.60 15.08
N LYS A 174 10.28 16.77 15.82
CA LYS A 174 9.82 18.08 16.32
C LYS A 174 10.82 18.76 17.25
N SER A 175 11.63 17.98 17.96
CA SER A 175 12.65 18.53 18.87
C SER A 175 13.83 19.17 18.15
N LYS A 176 14.03 18.87 16.85
CA LYS A 176 15.15 19.38 16.05
C LYS A 176 14.71 20.33 14.93
N PHE A 177 13.51 20.16 14.39
CA PHE A 177 13.08 20.91 13.22
C PHE A 177 11.69 21.52 13.35
N THR A 178 11.50 22.64 12.67
CA THR A 178 10.18 23.22 12.36
C THR A 178 9.95 23.25 10.87
N LYS A 179 8.71 22.97 10.43
CA LYS A 179 8.34 23.03 9.01
C LYS A 179 8.17 24.49 8.59
N LEU A 180 8.93 24.93 7.60
CA LEU A 180 8.82 26.27 7.01
C LEU A 180 7.95 26.28 5.76
N LYS A 181 8.13 25.28 4.89
CA LYS A 181 7.40 25.15 3.63
C LYS A 181 7.22 23.69 3.25
N GLU A 182 6.11 23.41 2.59
CA GLU A 182 5.87 22.15 1.88
C GLU A 182 5.54 22.44 0.42
N SER A 183 5.91 21.50 -0.45
CA SER A 183 5.51 21.48 -1.86
C SER A 183 5.27 20.04 -2.26
N THR A 184 4.07 19.77 -2.75
CA THR A 184 3.65 18.48 -3.28
C THR A 184 3.19 18.66 -4.72
N PHE A 185 3.50 17.69 -5.58
CA PHE A 185 3.13 17.79 -6.98
C PHE A 185 3.04 16.42 -7.66
N ASP A 186 2.17 16.36 -8.65
CA ASP A 186 1.99 15.22 -9.55
C ASP A 186 2.80 15.44 -10.82
N PHE A 187 3.71 14.53 -11.17
CA PHE A 187 4.55 14.70 -12.37
C PHE A 187 3.75 14.72 -13.66
N ASP A 188 2.62 14.02 -13.70
CA ASP A 188 1.76 13.94 -14.89
C ASP A 188 1.04 15.28 -15.17
N LYS A 189 0.95 16.17 -14.18
CA LYS A 189 0.35 17.52 -14.31
C LYS A 189 1.36 18.59 -14.73
N ILE A 190 2.64 18.25 -14.84
CA ILE A 190 3.72 19.20 -15.14
C ILE A 190 4.39 18.80 -16.46
N GLY A 191 4.26 19.62 -17.49
CA GLY A 191 4.78 19.34 -18.83
C GLY A 191 3.94 18.32 -19.59
N VAL A 192 4.52 17.71 -20.62
CA VAL A 192 3.84 16.71 -21.47
C VAL A 192 4.43 15.32 -21.18
N PRO A 193 3.72 14.47 -20.41
CA PRO A 193 4.19 13.11 -20.13
C PRO A 193 4.03 12.22 -21.38
N THR A 194 4.89 11.20 -21.50
CA THR A 194 4.72 10.17 -22.55
C THR A 194 3.69 9.11 -22.17
N MET A 195 3.44 8.97 -20.88
CA MET A 195 2.47 8.04 -20.31
C MET A 195 2.05 8.52 -18.92
N ILE A 196 0.87 8.08 -18.46
CA ILE A 196 0.41 8.35 -17.10
C ILE A 196 1.16 7.45 -16.13
N THR A 197 1.86 8.06 -15.17
CA THR A 197 2.70 7.36 -14.18
C THR A 197 2.11 7.40 -12.78
N ASN A 198 1.30 8.42 -12.50
CA ASN A 198 0.81 8.83 -11.20
C ASN A 198 1.94 9.03 -10.18
N CYS A 199 3.19 9.21 -10.61
CA CYS A 199 4.31 9.46 -9.70
C CYS A 199 4.16 10.87 -9.10
N ILE A 200 4.63 11.02 -7.86
CA ILE A 200 4.51 12.26 -7.09
C ILE A 200 5.87 12.69 -6.53
N GLY A 201 5.99 13.98 -6.27
CA GLY A 201 7.11 14.57 -5.53
C GLY A 201 6.63 15.22 -4.24
N ILE A 202 7.43 15.10 -3.19
CA ILE A 202 7.25 15.83 -1.92
C ILE A 202 8.56 16.56 -1.63
N ILE A 203 8.46 17.84 -1.30
CA ILE A 203 9.56 18.68 -0.83
C ILE A 203 9.13 19.37 0.45
N VAL A 204 9.99 19.36 1.46
CA VAL A 204 9.79 20.08 2.72
C VAL A 204 11.03 20.89 3.04
N ALA A 205 10.87 22.18 3.31
CA ALA A 205 11.90 23.01 3.92
C ALA A 205 11.72 22.99 5.44
N LEU A 206 12.79 22.60 6.14
CA LEU A 206 12.84 22.45 7.60
C LEU A 206 13.85 23.43 8.16
N GLY A 207 13.43 24.29 9.09
CA GLY A 207 14.33 25.12 9.89
C GLY A 207 14.86 24.32 11.09
N ILE A 208 16.15 24.44 11.39
CA ILE A 208 16.75 23.80 12.58
C ILE A 208 16.46 24.66 13.81
N LEU A 209 15.97 24.03 14.87
CA LEU A 209 15.67 24.69 16.14
C LEU A 209 16.93 24.95 16.95
N ASN A 210 16.83 25.88 17.92
CA ASN A 210 17.89 26.19 18.90
C ASN A 210 19.21 26.71 18.31
N ILE A 211 19.17 27.23 17.07
CA ILE A 211 20.29 27.92 16.43
C ILE A 211 19.90 29.38 16.21
N LYS A 212 20.82 30.31 16.52
CA LYS A 212 20.58 31.77 16.39
C LYS A 212 20.53 32.24 14.93
N GLU A 213 21.16 31.48 14.04
CA GLU A 213 21.23 31.73 12.61
C GLU A 213 20.06 31.05 11.89
N ASN A 214 19.60 31.65 10.78
CA ASN A 214 18.61 31.01 9.91
C ASN A 214 19.27 29.83 9.16
N LYS A 215 19.27 28.66 9.80
CA LYS A 215 19.79 27.40 9.26
C LYS A 215 18.68 26.39 9.13
N GLY A 216 18.79 25.54 8.11
CA GLY A 216 17.81 24.51 7.85
C GLY A 216 18.26 23.56 6.76
N VAL A 217 17.35 22.69 6.34
CA VAL A 217 17.55 21.72 5.28
C VAL A 217 16.31 21.65 4.40
N VAL A 218 16.49 21.40 3.11
CA VAL A 218 15.40 21.06 2.20
C VAL A 218 15.47 19.57 1.92
N ILE A 219 14.38 18.85 2.16
CA ILE A 219 14.30 17.41 1.96
C ILE A 219 13.30 17.13 0.86
N CYS A 220 13.73 16.33 -0.10
CA CYS A 220 12.87 15.85 -1.17
C CYS A 220 12.77 14.33 -1.13
N THR A 221 11.57 13.79 -1.32
CA THR A 221 11.38 12.36 -1.57
C THR A 221 10.46 12.13 -2.77
N THR A 222 10.77 11.09 -3.54
CA THR A 222 9.91 10.60 -4.61
C THR A 222 10.05 9.08 -4.78
N HIS A 223 9.19 8.49 -5.60
CA HIS A 223 9.36 7.16 -6.15
C HIS A 223 9.10 7.21 -7.65
N LEU A 224 10.17 7.22 -8.43
CA LEU A 224 10.10 7.40 -9.88
C LEU A 224 9.48 6.20 -10.59
N TYR A 225 9.10 6.40 -11.84
CA TYR A 225 8.37 5.38 -12.59
C TYR A 225 9.17 4.07 -12.76
N TRP A 226 8.49 2.96 -12.50
CA TRP A 226 9.13 1.67 -12.25
C TRP A 226 9.55 0.89 -13.50
N ARG A 227 8.93 1.14 -14.67
CA ARG A 227 9.18 0.34 -15.88
C ARG A 227 10.61 0.56 -16.36
N PRO A 228 11.44 -0.49 -16.50
CA PRO A 228 12.84 -0.35 -16.90
C PRO A 228 13.04 0.46 -18.18
N GLU A 229 12.18 0.25 -19.18
CA GLU A 229 12.25 0.84 -20.52
C GLU A 229 11.89 2.32 -20.55
N SER A 230 11.25 2.84 -19.49
CA SER A 230 10.75 4.22 -19.42
C SER A 230 11.82 5.22 -18.97
N MET A 231 13.00 5.18 -19.59
CA MET A 231 14.12 6.07 -19.27
C MET A 231 13.75 7.54 -19.46
N TYR A 232 13.14 7.89 -20.60
CA TYR A 232 12.69 9.26 -20.87
C TYR A 232 11.78 9.80 -19.76
N GLU A 233 10.81 8.99 -19.32
CA GLU A 233 9.85 9.41 -18.31
C GLU A 233 10.54 9.61 -16.94
N ARG A 234 11.46 8.72 -16.55
CA ARG A 234 12.27 8.93 -15.34
C ARG A 234 13.14 10.19 -15.44
N THR A 235 13.81 10.42 -16.58
CA THR A 235 14.61 11.63 -16.79
C THR A 235 13.76 12.90 -16.69
N ARG A 236 12.56 12.90 -17.29
CA ARG A 236 11.60 14.00 -17.21
C ARG A 236 11.17 14.26 -15.77
N GLN A 237 10.83 13.22 -15.02
CA GLN A 237 10.47 13.31 -13.60
C GLN A 237 11.64 13.83 -12.76
N CYS A 238 12.85 13.33 -12.96
CA CYS A 238 14.06 13.83 -12.30
C CYS A 238 14.28 15.33 -12.57
N LEU A 239 14.13 15.77 -13.82
CA LEU A 239 14.31 17.18 -14.18
C LEU A 239 13.30 18.08 -13.46
N ILE A 240 12.02 17.70 -13.44
CA ILE A 240 10.97 18.45 -12.75
C ILE A 240 11.23 18.48 -11.25
N LEU A 241 11.63 17.35 -10.67
CA LEU A 241 11.95 17.25 -9.25
C LEU A 241 13.13 18.16 -8.89
N TYR A 242 14.18 18.12 -9.69
CA TYR A 242 15.38 18.94 -9.53
C TYR A 242 15.05 20.44 -9.62
N GLN A 243 14.27 20.86 -10.62
CA GLN A 243 13.87 22.26 -10.77
C GLN A 243 13.04 22.75 -9.57
N ASN A 244 12.10 21.95 -9.08
CA ASN A 244 11.33 22.33 -7.90
C ASN A 244 12.18 22.34 -6.62
N LEU A 245 13.11 21.39 -6.49
CA LEU A 245 14.04 21.35 -5.36
C LEU A 245 14.96 22.57 -5.34
N LEU A 246 15.52 22.96 -6.50
CA LEU A 246 16.35 24.15 -6.62
C LEU A 246 15.60 25.43 -6.24
N ARG A 247 14.35 25.60 -6.68
CA ARG A 247 13.54 26.77 -6.31
C ARG A 247 13.41 26.93 -4.80
N VAL A 248 13.06 25.85 -4.10
CA VAL A 248 12.94 25.87 -2.63
C VAL A 248 14.30 26.05 -1.97
N LYS A 249 15.35 25.41 -2.50
CA LYS A 249 16.73 25.58 -2.03
C LYS A 249 17.17 27.05 -2.11
N GLU A 250 16.89 27.73 -3.21
CA GLU A 250 17.24 29.13 -3.45
C GLU A 250 16.41 30.08 -2.59
N GLU A 251 15.12 29.81 -2.42
CA GLU A 251 14.21 30.59 -1.57
C GLU A 251 14.68 30.65 -0.11
N PHE A 252 15.15 29.54 0.44
CA PHE A 252 15.61 29.46 1.84
C PHE A 252 17.13 29.57 2.00
N ASN A 253 17.89 29.44 0.92
CA ASN A 253 19.35 29.30 0.92
C ASN A 253 19.85 28.17 1.85
N PHE A 254 19.13 27.04 1.89
CA PHE A 254 19.49 25.86 2.69
C PHE A 254 20.14 24.77 1.82
N PRO A 255 20.96 23.86 2.40
CA PRO A 255 21.33 22.62 1.72
C PRO A 255 20.10 21.78 1.39
N ALA A 256 20.13 21.11 0.23
CA ALA A 256 19.04 20.27 -0.25
C ALA A 256 19.48 18.82 -0.39
N PHE A 257 18.64 17.89 0.07
CA PHE A 257 18.86 16.46 -0.01
C PHE A 257 17.74 15.80 -0.79
N LEU A 258 18.12 14.97 -1.75
CA LEU A 258 17.20 14.17 -2.55
C LEU A 258 17.25 12.72 -2.08
N ALA A 259 16.12 12.23 -1.58
CA ALA A 259 15.89 10.85 -1.21
C ALA A 259 14.84 10.22 -2.13
N GLY A 260 14.75 8.90 -2.13
CA GLY A 260 13.75 8.19 -2.92
C GLY A 260 14.31 6.97 -3.64
N GLY A 261 13.44 6.34 -4.41
CA GLY A 261 13.77 5.15 -5.19
C GLY A 261 13.68 5.40 -6.69
N LYS A 262 14.36 4.53 -7.44
CA LYS A 262 14.30 4.42 -8.91
C LYS A 262 14.95 5.60 -9.68
N PHE A 263 15.93 6.27 -9.07
CA PHE A 263 16.87 7.14 -9.80
C PHE A 263 17.69 6.35 -10.83
#